data_AF-A0A842LN81-F1
#
_entry.id   AF-A0A842LN81-F1
#
_cell.length_a   1.000
_cell.length_b   1.000
_cell.length_c   1.000
_cell.angle_alpha   90.00
_cell.angle_beta   90.00
_cell.angle_gamma   90.00
#
_symmetry.space_group_name_H-M   'P 1'
#
loop_
_entity.id
_entity.type
_entity.pdbx_description
1 polymer ?
#
loop_
_entity_poly.entity_id
_entity_poly.type
_entity_poly.pdbx_seq_one_letter_code
_entity_poly.pdbx_strand_id
1 'polypeptide(L)'
;GSEKRIRLVPTRWAITATDDMLGRLLIKKIRNYPEINEIRVFSGEAMGNHFEIILLPGRFYFELVEIWMPRDWISKTIIEADREDERGKKEYSSLSGGYYAARLPVLEYLEGERRCASIIAIREIRPSYWAPLGVWVVREAARKTMKGRWKRFERIEDALEEVRKNLRTPESLWKGKIEFLKRRTIFDFS
;
A
#
# COMPACT_ATOMS: atom_id res chain seq x y z
N GLY A 1 -8.23 -17.55 41.59
CA GLY A 1 -8.32 -16.12 41.22
C GLY A 1 -7.93 -15.99 39.76
N SER A 2 -8.82 -15.46 38.93
CA SER A 2 -8.61 -15.33 37.48
C SER A 2 -7.54 -14.29 37.15
N GLU A 3 -6.39 -14.74 36.67
CA GLU A 3 -5.35 -13.88 36.08
C GLU A 3 -5.93 -13.13 34.88
N LYS A 4 -6.12 -11.81 35.03
CA LYS A 4 -6.35 -10.92 33.89
C LYS A 4 -5.08 -10.93 33.03
N ARG A 5 -5.07 -11.70 31.94
CA ARG A 5 -4.10 -11.52 30.85
C ARG A 5 -4.26 -10.12 30.28
N ILE A 6 -3.42 -9.19 30.73
CA ILE A 6 -3.23 -7.91 30.06
C ILE A 6 -2.59 -8.24 28.71
N ARG A 7 -3.35 -8.14 27.61
CA ARG A 7 -2.77 -8.09 26.27
C ARG A 7 -1.90 -6.84 26.23
N LEU A 8 -0.60 -7.00 26.44
CA LEU A 8 0.39 -5.97 26.12
C LEU A 8 0.24 -5.64 24.64
N VAL A 9 -0.42 -4.53 24.34
CA VAL A 9 -0.47 -4.00 22.99
C VAL A 9 0.88 -3.33 22.76
N PRO A 10 1.73 -3.86 21.87
CA PRO A 10 3.03 -3.24 21.61
C PRO A 10 2.83 -1.79 21.17
N THR A 11 3.75 -0.91 21.60
CA THR A 11 3.68 0.51 21.23
C THR A 11 3.73 0.67 19.71
N ARG A 12 3.19 1.79 19.21
CA ARG A 12 3.15 2.08 17.76
C ARG A 12 4.51 1.95 17.07
N TRP A 13 5.59 2.27 17.80
CA TRP A 13 6.98 2.13 17.36
C TRP A 13 7.43 0.67 17.27
N ALA A 14 7.12 -0.17 18.26
CA ALA A 14 7.46 -1.59 18.23
C ALA A 14 6.74 -2.34 17.10
N ILE A 15 5.48 -1.99 16.84
CA ILE A 15 4.71 -2.54 15.70
C ILE A 15 5.38 -2.15 14.39
N THR A 16 5.69 -0.86 14.22
CA THR A 16 6.32 -0.34 13.00
C THR A 16 7.70 -0.96 12.76
N ALA A 17 8.52 -1.10 13.80
CA ALA A 17 9.83 -1.74 13.70
C ALA A 17 9.72 -3.22 13.30
N THR A 18 8.74 -3.93 13.85
CA THR A 18 8.47 -5.33 13.48
C THR A 18 8.04 -5.44 12.02
N ASP A 19 7.10 -4.61 11.58
CA ASP A 19 6.62 -4.59 10.20
C ASP A 19 7.74 -4.22 9.21
N ASP A 20 8.63 -3.30 9.57
CA ASP A 20 9.79 -2.97 8.74
C ASP A 20 10.79 -4.14 8.65
N MET A 21 11.17 -4.73 9.79
CA MET A 21 12.09 -5.88 9.83
C MET A 21 11.57 -7.05 8.99
N LEU A 22 10.30 -7.43 9.18
CA LEU A 22 9.66 -8.51 8.40
C LEU A 22 9.61 -8.16 6.91
N GLY A 23 9.23 -6.93 6.57
CA GLY A 23 9.16 -6.48 5.19
C GLY A 23 10.52 -6.55 4.49
N ARG A 24 11.61 -6.12 5.15
CA ARG A 24 12.98 -6.22 4.58
C ARG A 24 13.40 -7.66 4.31
N LEU A 25 13.03 -8.60 5.19
CA LEU A 25 13.32 -10.02 4.99
C LEU A 25 12.57 -10.59 3.77
N LEU A 26 11.30 -10.21 3.60
CA LEU A 26 10.51 -10.63 2.45
C LEU A 26 11.03 -10.04 1.13
N ILE A 27 11.36 -8.74 1.11
CA ILE A 27 11.90 -8.08 -0.09
C ILE A 27 13.16 -8.78 -0.60
N LYS A 28 14.07 -9.17 0.31
CA LYS A 28 15.30 -9.91 -0.05
C LYS A 28 15.04 -11.22 -0.78
N LYS A 29 13.91 -11.88 -0.49
CA LYS A 29 13.48 -13.12 -1.16
C LYS A 29 12.75 -12.81 -2.47
N ILE A 30 11.71 -11.97 -2.39
CA ILE A 30 10.81 -11.61 -3.49
C ILE A 30 11.58 -11.09 -4.70
N ARG A 31 12.62 -10.27 -4.50
CA ARG A 31 13.42 -9.72 -5.60
C ARG A 31 14.13 -10.77 -6.46
N ASN A 32 14.24 -12.02 -6.00
CA ASN A 32 14.84 -13.13 -6.75
C ASN A 32 13.80 -14.04 -7.41
N TYR A 33 12.50 -13.77 -7.21
CA TYR A 33 11.43 -14.53 -7.83
C TYR A 33 11.14 -14.04 -9.25
N PRO A 34 10.58 -14.89 -10.12
CA PRO A 34 10.10 -14.46 -11.43
C PRO A 34 9.02 -13.39 -11.26
N GLU A 35 9.00 -12.43 -12.18
CA GLU A 35 8.01 -11.37 -12.20
C GLU A 35 6.61 -11.93 -12.50
N ILE A 36 5.57 -11.25 -12.05
CA ILE A 36 4.22 -11.49 -12.55
C ILE A 36 4.14 -11.16 -14.04
N ASN A 37 3.25 -11.83 -14.76
CA ASN A 37 3.08 -11.70 -16.21
C ASN A 37 1.81 -10.92 -16.62
N GLU A 38 1.06 -10.39 -15.64
CA GLU A 38 -0.10 -9.54 -15.88
C GLU A 38 -0.22 -8.44 -14.84
N ILE A 39 -1.02 -7.42 -15.15
CA ILE A 39 -1.39 -6.39 -14.18
C ILE A 39 -2.57 -6.88 -13.35
N ARG A 40 -2.48 -6.75 -12.03
CA ARG A 40 -3.53 -7.15 -11.09
C ARG A 40 -3.96 -5.94 -10.25
N VAL A 41 -5.26 -5.68 -10.16
CA VAL A 41 -5.81 -4.64 -9.27
C VAL A 41 -6.63 -5.29 -8.18
N PHE A 42 -6.27 -5.01 -6.93
CA PHE A 42 -7.01 -5.38 -5.73
C PHE A 42 -7.72 -4.16 -5.18
N SER A 43 -8.99 -4.32 -4.83
CA SER A 43 -9.82 -3.25 -4.27
C SER A 43 -10.46 -3.75 -2.97
N GLY A 44 -10.42 -2.93 -1.92
CA GLY A 44 -10.97 -3.35 -0.64
C GLY A 44 -11.15 -2.22 0.36
N GLU A 45 -12.17 -2.34 1.21
CA GLU A 45 -12.41 -1.41 2.29
C GLU A 45 -12.51 -2.13 3.64
N ALA A 46 -11.85 -1.56 4.65
CA ALA A 46 -12.06 -1.92 6.03
C ALA A 46 -11.91 -0.71 6.96
N MET A 47 -12.85 -0.56 7.89
CA MET A 47 -12.78 0.41 8.98
C MET A 47 -12.52 1.85 8.50
N GLY A 48 -13.06 2.26 7.34
CA GLY A 48 -12.85 3.59 6.77
C GLY A 48 -11.54 3.77 5.99
N ASN A 49 -10.79 2.69 5.74
CA ASN A 49 -9.63 2.68 4.85
C ASN A 49 -9.99 1.93 3.59
N HIS A 50 -10.04 2.65 2.48
CA HIS A 50 -10.22 2.10 1.16
C HIS A 50 -8.86 1.97 0.48
N PHE A 51 -8.55 0.79 -0.06
CA PHE A 51 -7.31 0.49 -0.74
C PHE A 51 -7.59 0.08 -2.19
N GLU A 52 -6.78 0.64 -3.07
CA GLU A 52 -6.60 0.20 -4.45
C GLU A 52 -5.12 -0.17 -4.62
N ILE A 53 -4.82 -1.44 -4.85
CA ILE A 53 -3.44 -1.95 -4.94
C ILE A 53 -3.23 -2.54 -6.33
N ILE A 54 -2.33 -1.94 -7.08
CA ILE A 54 -1.94 -2.37 -8.42
C ILE A 54 -0.62 -3.13 -8.30
N LEU A 55 -0.59 -4.37 -8.80
CA LEU A 55 0.64 -5.12 -9.05
C LEU A 55 0.93 -5.11 -10.54
N LEU A 56 2.19 -4.80 -10.90
CA LEU A 56 2.67 -4.73 -12.27
C LEU A 56 3.88 -5.64 -12.48
N PRO A 57 4.06 -6.19 -13.70
CA PRO A 57 5.31 -6.81 -14.10
C PRO A 57 6.49 -5.85 -13.91
N GLY A 58 7.61 -6.35 -13.40
CA GLY A 58 8.82 -5.58 -13.15
C GLY A 58 9.51 -5.94 -11.84
N ARG A 59 10.70 -5.35 -11.67
CA ARG A 59 11.48 -5.45 -10.43
C ARG A 59 10.70 -4.95 -9.22
N PHE A 60 11.14 -5.39 -8.04
CA PHE A 60 10.53 -4.95 -6.79
C PHE A 60 10.61 -3.43 -6.66
N TYR A 61 9.44 -2.83 -6.55
CA TYR A 61 9.24 -1.41 -6.28
C TYR A 61 7.95 -1.28 -5.50
N PHE A 62 7.94 -0.52 -4.43
CA PHE A 62 6.71 -0.27 -3.68
C PHE A 62 6.52 1.23 -3.53
N GLU A 63 5.33 1.69 -3.89
CA GLU A 63 4.91 3.07 -3.70
C GLU A 63 3.54 3.10 -3.03
N LEU A 64 3.40 3.95 -2.02
CA LEU A 64 2.14 4.20 -1.33
C LEU A 64 1.78 5.67 -1.50
N VAL A 65 0.55 5.92 -1.96
CA VAL A 65 -0.09 7.23 -1.96
C VAL A 65 -1.20 7.22 -0.91
N GLU A 66 -1.09 8.06 0.11
CA GLU A 66 -2.12 8.26 1.13
C GLU A 66 -2.93 9.52 0.83
N ILE A 67 -4.24 9.34 0.76
CA ILE A 67 -5.22 10.40 0.52
C ILE A 67 -6.06 10.55 1.79
N TRP A 68 -5.87 11.66 2.49
CA TRP A 68 -6.63 12.04 3.66
C TRP A 68 -7.79 12.94 3.23
N MET A 69 -9.00 12.40 3.23
CA MET A 69 -10.20 13.18 2.88
C MET A 69 -10.57 14.19 3.97
N PRO A 70 -11.27 15.29 3.63
CA PRO A 70 -11.72 16.28 4.61
C PRO A 70 -12.60 15.68 5.71
N ARG A 71 -12.43 16.17 6.94
CA ARG A 71 -13.25 15.85 8.12
C ARG A 71 -13.20 16.97 9.17
N ASP A 72 -13.83 16.76 10.31
CA ASP A 72 -13.95 17.73 11.43
C ASP A 72 -12.63 18.42 11.84
N TRP A 73 -11.47 17.80 11.62
CA TRP A 73 -10.14 18.38 11.89
C TRP A 73 -9.20 18.48 10.67
N ILE A 74 -9.70 18.21 9.46
CA ILE A 74 -8.97 18.35 8.20
C ILE A 74 -9.87 19.10 7.23
N SER A 75 -9.54 20.37 6.95
CA SER A 75 -10.39 21.22 6.10
C SER A 75 -10.24 20.96 4.59
N LYS A 76 -9.18 20.27 4.16
CA LYS A 76 -8.86 20.01 2.74
C LYS A 76 -8.28 18.63 2.55
N THR A 77 -8.45 18.05 1.36
CA THR A 77 -7.79 16.78 1.01
C THR A 77 -6.27 16.93 1.08
N ILE A 78 -5.60 16.09 1.88
CA ILE A 78 -4.14 16.04 1.96
C ILE A 78 -3.68 14.78 1.23
N ILE A 79 -2.67 14.90 0.36
CA ILE A 79 -2.13 13.77 -0.38
C ILE A 79 -0.63 13.72 -0.16
N GLU A 80 -0.18 12.61 0.41
CA GLU A 80 1.21 12.31 0.68
C GLU A 80 1.59 11.01 -0.01
N ALA A 81 2.84 10.88 -0.44
CA ALA A 81 3.31 9.69 -1.13
C ALA A 81 4.73 9.37 -0.71
N ASP A 82 5.03 8.08 -0.62
CA ASP A 82 6.37 7.59 -0.34
C ASP A 82 6.62 6.25 -1.04
N ARG A 83 7.89 5.91 -1.21
CA ARG A 83 8.33 4.81 -2.06
C ARG A 83 9.63 4.15 -1.61
N GLU A 84 9.86 2.95 -2.13
CA GLU A 84 11.15 2.26 -2.06
C GLU A 84 11.36 1.34 -3.26
N ASP A 85 12.62 1.06 -3.56
CA ASP A 85 13.04 0.07 -4.55
C ASP A 85 13.68 -1.15 -3.86
N GLU A 86 14.22 -2.07 -4.64
CA GLU A 86 14.93 -3.27 -4.18
C GLU A 86 16.14 -3.02 -3.26
N ARG A 87 16.65 -1.79 -3.20
CA ARG A 87 17.72 -1.38 -2.27
C ARG A 87 17.17 -1.04 -0.88
N GLY A 88 15.85 -0.93 -0.76
CA GLY A 88 15.13 -0.56 0.45
C GLY A 88 15.24 0.94 0.76
N LYS A 89 14.52 1.36 1.80
CA LYS A 89 14.58 2.76 2.26
C LYS A 89 15.87 3.06 3.03
N LYS A 90 16.48 4.21 2.72
CA LYS A 90 17.62 4.77 3.49
C LYS A 90 17.16 5.43 4.78
N GLU A 91 15.99 6.04 4.77
CA GLU A 91 15.37 6.73 5.90
C GLU A 91 13.96 6.18 6.17
N TYR A 92 13.46 6.34 7.39
CA TYR A 92 12.09 5.94 7.71
C TYR A 92 11.08 6.71 6.87
N SER A 93 9.97 6.05 6.54
CA SER A 93 8.90 6.68 5.76
C SER A 93 8.33 7.92 6.45
N SER A 94 8.15 8.99 5.68
CA SER A 94 7.42 10.20 6.12
C SER A 94 5.96 9.91 6.47
N LEU A 95 5.38 8.88 5.85
CA LEU A 95 4.03 8.35 6.14
C LEU A 95 3.98 7.50 7.43
N SER A 96 5.09 7.45 8.17
CA SER A 96 5.23 6.73 9.45
C SER A 96 4.91 5.23 9.34
N GLY A 97 4.32 4.63 10.37
CA GLY A 97 3.98 3.20 10.41
C GLY A 97 2.92 2.77 9.40
N GLY A 98 2.10 3.69 8.87
CA GLY A 98 1.06 3.37 7.87
C GLY A 98 1.64 2.74 6.61
N TYR A 99 2.79 3.25 6.16
CA TYR A 99 3.54 2.72 5.03
C TYR A 99 3.92 1.25 5.22
N TYR A 100 4.60 0.94 6.33
CA TYR A 100 5.08 -0.42 6.62
C TYR A 100 3.93 -1.40 6.82
N ALA A 101 2.85 -0.95 7.46
CA ALA A 101 1.64 -1.75 7.64
C ALA A 101 0.90 -2.04 6.32
N ALA A 102 0.82 -1.09 5.40
CA ALA A 102 0.23 -1.32 4.08
C ALA A 102 1.11 -2.22 3.22
N ARG A 103 2.44 -2.08 3.33
CA ARG A 103 3.43 -2.86 2.57
C ARG A 103 3.44 -4.33 2.94
N LEU A 104 3.44 -4.65 4.24
CA LEU A 104 3.68 -6.02 4.70
C LEU A 104 2.71 -7.06 4.11
N PRO A 105 1.38 -6.83 4.07
CA PRO A 105 0.46 -7.81 3.46
C PRO A 105 0.66 -8.01 1.96
N VAL A 106 1.12 -6.99 1.23
CA VAL A 106 1.44 -7.12 -0.19
C VAL A 106 2.68 -8.00 -0.38
N LEU A 107 3.69 -7.83 0.47
CA LEU A 107 4.88 -8.69 0.47
C LEU A 107 4.53 -10.14 0.84
N GLU A 108 3.68 -10.35 1.85
CA GLU A 108 3.22 -11.70 2.21
C GLU A 108 2.50 -12.38 1.04
N TYR A 109 1.67 -11.64 0.31
CA TYR A 109 1.01 -12.14 -0.91
C TYR A 109 2.02 -12.57 -1.97
N LEU A 110 3.00 -11.72 -2.29
CA LEU A 110 4.03 -12.00 -3.30
C LEU A 110 4.96 -13.17 -2.91
N GLU A 111 5.31 -13.28 -1.62
CA GLU A 111 6.05 -14.44 -1.10
C GLU A 111 5.24 -15.73 -1.26
N GLY A 112 3.94 -15.70 -0.94
CA GLY A 112 3.04 -16.85 -1.10
C GLY A 112 2.91 -17.30 -2.56
N GLU A 113 2.82 -16.36 -3.49
CA GLU A 113 2.78 -16.62 -4.93
C GLU A 113 4.15 -16.99 -5.52
N ARG A 114 5.24 -16.76 -4.77
CA ARG A 114 6.63 -16.81 -5.26
C ARG A 114 6.80 -15.99 -6.55
N ARG A 115 6.38 -14.73 -6.48
CA ARG A 115 6.46 -13.77 -7.60
C ARG A 115 7.04 -12.44 -7.15
N CYS A 116 7.67 -11.74 -8.09
CA CYS A 116 8.10 -10.35 -7.96
C CYS A 116 7.14 -9.43 -8.72
N ALA A 117 6.98 -8.20 -8.25
CA ALA A 117 6.18 -7.18 -8.93
C ALA A 117 6.63 -5.78 -8.53
N SER A 118 6.32 -4.80 -9.37
CA SER A 118 6.21 -3.40 -8.96
C SER A 118 4.80 -3.14 -8.41
N ILE A 119 4.70 -2.36 -7.33
CA ILE A 119 3.47 -2.17 -6.57
C ILE A 119 3.16 -0.68 -6.45
N ILE A 120 1.93 -0.32 -6.78
CA ILE A 120 1.34 0.99 -6.48
C ILE A 120 0.14 0.75 -5.56
N ALA A 121 0.24 1.19 -4.32
CA ALA A 121 -0.87 1.18 -3.37
C ALA A 121 -1.42 2.60 -3.21
N ILE A 122 -2.73 2.76 -3.39
CA ILE A 122 -3.43 4.00 -3.10
C ILE A 122 -4.38 3.73 -1.94
N ARG A 123 -4.23 4.51 -0.87
CA ARG A 123 -5.05 4.42 0.33
C ARG A 123 -5.85 5.69 0.48
N GLU A 124 -7.18 5.57 0.43
CA GLU A 124 -8.11 6.66 0.74
C GLU A 124 -8.64 6.49 2.17
N ILE A 125 -8.27 7.42 3.05
CA ILE A 125 -8.77 7.51 4.41
C ILE A 125 -10.09 8.27 4.35
N ARG A 126 -11.20 7.54 4.41
CA ARG A 126 -12.56 8.08 4.26
C ARG A 126 -13.06 8.70 5.57
N PRO A 127 -14.04 9.63 5.52
CA PRO A 127 -14.59 10.27 6.72
C PRO A 127 -15.22 9.29 7.74
N SER A 128 -15.62 8.09 7.31
CA SER A 128 -16.11 7.00 8.17
C SER A 128 -15.03 6.41 9.09
N TYR A 129 -13.76 6.80 8.93
CA TYR A 129 -12.66 6.41 9.80
C TYR A 129 -12.80 7.08 11.19
N TRP A 130 -13.50 6.41 12.10
CA TRP A 130 -13.95 7.03 13.35
C TRP A 130 -12.99 6.90 14.55
N ALA A 131 -11.87 6.19 14.45
CA ALA A 131 -11.04 5.89 15.63
C ALA A 131 -9.52 5.90 15.39
N PRO A 132 -8.70 6.40 16.34
CA PRO A 132 -7.24 6.42 16.25
C PRO A 132 -6.65 5.03 16.59
N LEU A 133 -7.12 3.98 15.91
CA LEU A 133 -6.77 2.58 16.20
C LEU A 133 -5.34 2.18 15.78
N GLY A 134 -4.51 3.16 15.43
CA GLY A 134 -3.09 2.96 15.14
C GLY A 134 -2.81 2.24 13.82
N VAL A 135 -1.55 1.86 13.66
CA VAL A 135 -0.96 1.27 12.45
C VAL A 135 -1.58 -0.11 12.12
N TRP A 136 -2.08 -0.81 13.14
CA TRP A 136 -2.69 -2.13 12.98
C TRP A 136 -3.91 -2.12 12.04
N VAL A 137 -4.78 -1.11 12.10
CA VAL A 137 -5.96 -1.06 11.22
C VAL A 137 -5.59 -0.93 9.75
N VAL A 138 -4.50 -0.21 9.47
CA VAL A 138 -3.94 -0.10 8.13
C VAL A 138 -3.53 -1.48 7.63
N ARG A 139 -2.82 -2.24 8.47
CA ARG A 139 -2.34 -3.58 8.15
C ARG A 139 -3.49 -4.55 7.91
N GLU A 140 -4.52 -4.52 8.74
CA GLU A 140 -5.69 -5.39 8.55
C GLU A 140 -6.50 -5.01 7.32
N ALA A 141 -6.66 -3.71 7.03
CA ALA A 141 -7.34 -3.25 5.83
C ALA A 141 -6.60 -3.67 4.55
N ALA A 142 -5.27 -3.49 4.52
CA ALA A 142 -4.43 -3.95 3.43
C ALA A 142 -4.47 -5.49 3.30
N ARG A 143 -4.38 -6.23 4.42
CA ARG A 143 -4.46 -7.70 4.42
C ARG A 143 -5.81 -8.21 3.93
N LYS A 144 -6.92 -7.57 4.33
CA LYS A 144 -8.26 -7.91 3.82
C LYS A 144 -8.35 -7.66 2.32
N THR A 145 -7.78 -6.55 1.83
CA THR A 145 -7.73 -6.21 0.40
C THR A 145 -6.96 -7.25 -0.40
N MET A 146 -5.76 -7.64 0.06
CA MET A 146 -4.93 -8.65 -0.61
C MET A 146 -5.50 -10.08 -0.57
N LYS A 147 -6.39 -10.38 0.37
CA LYS A 147 -7.16 -11.65 0.39
C LYS A 147 -8.37 -11.63 -0.55
N GLY A 148 -8.75 -10.45 -1.05
CA GLY A 148 -9.84 -10.28 -1.98
C GLY A 148 -9.54 -10.83 -3.37
N ARG A 149 -10.56 -10.84 -4.23
CA ARG A 149 -10.37 -11.10 -5.65
C ARG A 149 -9.76 -9.88 -6.32
N TRP A 150 -8.85 -10.13 -7.26
CA TRP A 150 -8.24 -9.11 -8.10
C TRP A 150 -8.79 -9.17 -9.52
N LYS A 151 -8.73 -8.03 -10.21
CA LYS A 151 -9.06 -7.91 -11.64
C LYS A 151 -7.76 -7.92 -12.46
N ARG A 152 -7.78 -8.62 -13.59
CA ARG A 152 -6.66 -8.70 -14.54
C ARG A 152 -6.74 -7.56 -15.55
N PHE A 153 -5.59 -6.97 -15.88
CA PHE A 153 -5.46 -5.99 -16.95
C PHE A 153 -4.21 -6.26 -17.80
N GLU A 154 -4.26 -5.84 -19.06
CA GLU A 154 -3.12 -5.88 -19.98
C GLU A 154 -2.38 -4.55 -20.00
N ARG A 155 -3.11 -3.44 -19.84
CA ARG A 155 -2.57 -2.09 -19.88
C ARG A 155 -2.72 -1.39 -18.54
N ILE A 156 -1.73 -0.56 -18.22
CA ILE A 156 -1.76 0.23 -16.99
C ILE A 156 -2.86 1.29 -17.00
N GLU A 157 -3.22 1.82 -18.19
CA GLU A 157 -4.30 2.79 -18.30
C GLU A 157 -5.65 2.19 -17.88
N ASP A 158 -5.93 0.94 -18.27
CA ASP A 158 -7.17 0.26 -17.91
C ASP A 158 -7.24 -0.03 -16.40
N ALA A 159 -6.09 -0.40 -15.81
CA ALA A 159 -5.97 -0.57 -14.37
C ALA A 159 -6.18 0.76 -13.62
N LEU A 160 -5.63 1.87 -14.12
CA LEU A 160 -5.82 3.19 -13.52
C LEU A 160 -7.28 3.68 -13.63
N GLU A 161 -7.98 3.38 -14.73
CA GLU A 161 -9.40 3.71 -14.87
C GLU A 161 -10.27 2.88 -13.90
N GLU A 162 -9.94 1.61 -13.66
CA GLU A 162 -10.60 0.82 -12.62
C GLU A 162 -10.39 1.45 -11.23
N VAL A 163 -9.16 1.79 -10.89
CA VAL A 163 -8.83 2.48 -9.63
C VAL A 163 -9.60 3.80 -9.52
N ARG A 164 -9.66 4.59 -10.59
CA ARG A 164 -10.39 5.87 -10.62
C ARG A 164 -11.87 5.71 -10.30
N LYS A 165 -12.51 4.65 -10.78
CA LYS A 165 -13.94 4.37 -10.52
C LYS A 165 -14.23 4.05 -9.05
N ASN A 166 -13.25 3.51 -8.33
CA ASN A 166 -13.41 3.05 -6.95
C ASN A 166 -12.95 4.07 -5.90
N LEU A 167 -12.21 5.10 -6.31
CA LEU A 167 -11.81 6.22 -5.45
C LEU A 167 -12.85 7.35 -5.46
N ARG A 168 -13.03 8.01 -4.31
CA ARG A 168 -13.87 9.23 -4.22
C ARG A 168 -13.09 10.48 -4.60
N THR A 169 -11.77 10.41 -4.49
CA THR A 169 -10.88 11.53 -4.76
C THR A 169 -10.60 11.66 -6.26
N PRO A 170 -10.78 12.86 -6.86
CA PRO A 170 -10.50 13.07 -8.28
C PRO A 170 -9.08 12.67 -8.69
N GLU A 171 -8.96 12.00 -9.84
CA GLU A 171 -7.69 11.51 -10.40
C GLU A 171 -6.61 12.60 -10.50
N SER A 172 -7.01 13.82 -10.88
CA SER A 172 -6.12 14.97 -11.04
C SER A 172 -5.33 15.31 -9.78
N LEU A 173 -5.81 14.92 -8.59
CA LEU A 173 -5.16 15.21 -7.32
C LEU A 173 -4.08 14.18 -6.95
N TRP A 174 -4.27 12.91 -7.28
CA TRP A 174 -3.39 11.82 -6.84
C TRP A 174 -2.50 11.24 -7.93
N LYS A 175 -2.93 11.23 -9.20
CA LYS A 175 -2.14 10.61 -10.29
C LYS A 175 -0.76 11.22 -10.43
N GLY A 176 -0.66 12.55 -10.34
CA GLY A 176 0.61 13.28 -10.40
C GLY A 176 1.54 13.06 -9.19
N LYS A 177 1.07 12.39 -8.14
CA LYS A 177 1.89 12.00 -6.98
C LYS A 177 2.57 10.64 -7.16
N ILE A 178 2.08 9.81 -8.09
CA ILE A 178 2.67 8.49 -8.38
C ILE A 178 3.94 8.69 -9.22
N GLU A 179 5.08 8.41 -8.61
CA GLU A 179 6.39 8.47 -9.25
C GLU A 179 6.57 7.37 -10.28
N PHE A 180 6.08 6.16 -10.01
CA PHE A 180 6.23 5.04 -10.92
C PHE A 180 5.78 5.39 -12.34
N LEU A 181 4.66 6.11 -12.46
CA LEU A 181 4.13 6.58 -13.74
C LEU A 181 5.06 7.60 -14.42
N LYS A 182 5.62 8.54 -13.66
CA LYS A 182 6.56 9.55 -14.20
C LYS A 182 7.82 8.90 -14.77
N ARG A 183 8.33 7.87 -14.10
CA ARG A 183 9.52 7.15 -14.54
C ARG A 183 9.27 6.40 -15.85
N ARG A 184 8.14 5.70 -15.99
CA ARG A 184 7.83 4.99 -17.24
C ARG A 184 7.69 5.91 -18.43
N THR A 185 7.06 7.06 -18.27
CA THR A 185 6.96 8.05 -19.35
C THR A 185 8.34 8.49 -19.86
N ILE A 186 9.37 8.55 -19.00
CA ILE A 186 10.73 8.91 -19.44
C ILE A 186 11.39 7.77 -20.24
N PHE A 187 11.11 6.51 -19.91
CA PHE A 187 11.70 5.35 -20.59
C PHE A 187 11.00 4.96 -21.90
N ASP A 188 9.76 5.41 -22.14
CA ASP A 188 9.06 5.18 -23.43
C ASP A 188 9.49 6.17 -24.54
N PHE A 189 10.37 7.15 -24.22
CA PHE A 189 10.95 8.12 -25.17
C PHE A 189 12.47 7.98 -25.33
N SER A 190 13.08 6.83 -25.03
CA SER A 190 14.50 6.52 -25.26
C SER A 190 14.66 5.18 -25.96
#